data_AF-A0A1J4XFJ4-F1
#
_entry.id   AF-A0A1J4XFJ4-F1
#
_cell.length_a   1.000
_cell.length_b   1.000
_cell.length_c   1.000
_cell.angle_alpha   90.00
_cell.angle_beta   90.00
_cell.angle_gamma   90.00
#
_symmetry.space_group_name_H-M   'P 1'
#
loop_
_entity.id
_entity.type
_entity.pdbx_description
1 polymer ?
#
loop_
_entity_poly.entity_id
_entity_poly.type
_entity_poly.pdbx_seq_one_letter_code
_entity_poly.pdbx_strand_id
1 'polypeptide(L)'
;MLSKRIKLKKELATSVWFHVQSYGNFPYENGTKCVNSYSAYLVLAKFHSILSLVLRYFKKLPVVCLENSKQKICGRISDLEVRHDGIWVLVSLNQNGCRLYHTLKYKMAIPSWRMKCIGNDTYEPDRLLSVELVQYAQSKEITEGVRQFSPKIPITNDVANSRKRNEGNNYFLTLVNARMAETGEDYTTAWRTVKKLRQDIFEEFFL
;
A
#
# COMPACT_ATOMS: atom_id res chain seq x y z
N MET A 1 16.10 41.87 18.86
CA MET A 1 15.19 41.21 17.91
C MET A 1 15.93 40.91 16.62
N LEU A 2 16.37 39.67 16.40
CA LEU A 2 17.08 39.28 15.17
C LEU A 2 16.39 38.05 14.56
N SER A 3 15.53 38.36 13.58
CA SER A 3 15.35 37.66 12.31
C SER A 3 15.61 36.14 12.28
N LYS A 4 14.50 35.39 12.22
CA LYS A 4 14.37 34.01 11.76
C LYS A 4 15.07 33.81 10.41
N ARG A 5 16.29 33.26 10.41
CA ARG A 5 16.85 32.55 9.24
C ARG A 5 16.76 31.05 9.47
N ILE A 6 15.54 30.52 9.38
CA ILE A 6 15.33 29.08 9.13
C ILE A 6 15.72 28.88 7.66
N LYS A 7 17.00 28.61 7.40
CA LYS A 7 17.43 27.94 6.17
C LYS A 7 16.81 26.54 6.24
N LEU A 8 15.61 26.38 5.68
CA LEU A 8 15.07 25.09 5.28
C LEU A 8 16.07 24.52 4.27
N LYS A 9 17.05 23.75 4.76
CA LYS A 9 17.85 22.87 3.92
C LYS A 9 16.84 22.03 3.15
N LYS A 10 16.78 22.25 1.84
CA LYS A 10 16.00 21.47 0.89
C LYS A 10 16.47 20.03 1.06
N GLU A 11 15.72 19.23 1.82
CA GLU A 11 15.98 17.80 1.98
C GLU A 11 15.99 17.21 0.57
N LEU A 12 17.14 16.67 0.14
CA LEU A 12 17.23 15.89 -1.09
C LEU A 12 16.49 14.58 -0.83
N ALA A 13 15.16 14.63 -0.96
CA ALA A 13 14.30 13.46 -0.90
C ALA A 13 14.70 12.55 -2.06
N THR A 14 15.39 11.45 -1.73
CA THR A 14 15.70 10.41 -2.71
C THR A 14 14.49 9.50 -2.81
N SER A 15 13.95 9.32 -4.01
CA SER A 15 12.84 8.40 -4.25
C SER A 15 13.39 7.09 -4.79
N VAL A 16 13.02 5.97 -4.16
CA VAL A 16 13.53 4.64 -4.51
C VAL A 16 12.37 3.65 -4.62
N TRP A 17 12.40 2.82 -5.66
CA TRP A 17 11.47 1.71 -5.82
C TRP A 17 11.93 0.50 -5.02
N PHE A 18 11.02 -0.05 -4.20
CA PHE A 18 11.23 -1.29 -3.47
C PHE A 18 10.23 -2.34 -3.93
N HIS A 19 10.71 -3.54 -4.22
CA HIS A 19 9.86 -4.71 -4.36
C HIS A 19 9.41 -5.16 -2.97
N VAL A 20 8.11 -5.26 -2.76
CA VAL A 20 7.54 -5.57 -1.43
C VAL A 20 6.95 -6.97 -1.37
N GLN A 21 6.45 -7.50 -2.49
CA GLN A 21 5.76 -8.79 -2.48
C GLN A 21 5.74 -9.40 -3.87
N SER A 22 6.33 -10.60 -4.01
CA SER A 22 6.16 -11.44 -5.20
C SER A 22 4.76 -12.02 -5.26
N TYR A 23 4.32 -12.39 -6.46
CA TYR A 23 3.16 -13.24 -6.64
C TYR A 23 3.42 -14.67 -6.16
N GLY A 24 2.38 -15.34 -5.68
CA GLY A 24 2.42 -16.72 -5.23
C GLY A 24 1.64 -16.96 -3.95
N ASN A 25 1.87 -18.14 -3.38
CA ASN A 25 1.27 -18.58 -2.12
C ASN A 25 2.34 -18.57 -1.02
N PHE A 26 1.98 -18.02 0.14
CA PHE A 26 2.89 -17.85 1.26
C PHE A 26 2.23 -18.35 2.56
N PRO A 27 3.01 -18.87 3.51
CA PRO A 27 2.49 -19.18 4.84
C PRO A 27 1.91 -17.91 5.50
N TYR A 28 0.79 -18.09 6.19
CA TYR A 28 0.14 -17.08 7.01
C TYR A 28 -0.34 -17.69 8.33
N GLU A 29 -0.41 -16.91 9.41
CA GLU A 29 -0.68 -17.42 10.77
C GLU A 29 -1.92 -18.33 10.85
N ASN A 30 -2.94 -18.02 10.04
CA ASN A 30 -4.22 -18.73 10.02
C ASN A 30 -4.48 -19.47 8.69
N GLY A 31 -3.45 -19.73 7.88
CA GLY A 31 -3.60 -20.47 6.62
C GLY A 31 -2.65 -20.01 5.52
N THR A 32 -3.18 -19.76 4.33
CA THR A 32 -2.37 -19.42 3.14
C THR A 32 -2.65 -17.99 2.68
N LYS A 33 -1.60 -17.18 2.57
CA LYS A 33 -1.64 -15.89 1.88
C LYS A 33 -1.46 -16.12 0.39
N CYS A 34 -2.47 -15.83 -0.41
CA CYS A 34 -2.40 -15.80 -1.88
C CYS A 34 -2.19 -14.36 -2.34
N VAL A 35 -1.19 -14.15 -3.21
CA VAL A 35 -0.95 -12.87 -3.88
C VAL A 35 -0.89 -13.14 -5.38
N ASN A 36 -1.94 -12.77 -6.08
CA ASN A 36 -2.03 -12.86 -7.54
C ASN A 36 -2.12 -11.45 -8.15
N SER A 37 -2.01 -11.35 -9.49
CA SER A 37 -2.09 -10.07 -10.19
C SER A 37 -3.40 -9.34 -9.93
N TYR A 38 -4.53 -10.05 -9.88
CA TYR A 38 -5.85 -9.48 -9.61
C TYR A 38 -5.92 -8.80 -8.22
N SER A 39 -5.51 -9.50 -7.17
CA SER A 39 -5.44 -8.97 -5.80
C SER A 39 -4.51 -7.76 -5.70
N ALA A 40 -3.38 -7.77 -6.43
CA ALA A 40 -2.46 -6.64 -6.48
C ALA A 40 -3.08 -5.40 -7.13
N TYR A 41 -3.87 -5.56 -8.20
CA TYR A 41 -4.60 -4.44 -8.80
C TYR A 41 -5.68 -3.87 -7.88
N LEU A 42 -6.37 -4.72 -7.11
CA LEU A 42 -7.33 -4.25 -6.09
C LEU A 42 -6.64 -3.41 -5.00
N VAL A 43 -5.47 -3.85 -4.56
CA VAL A 43 -4.63 -3.11 -3.62
C VAL A 43 -4.21 -1.76 -4.21
N LEU A 44 -3.78 -1.72 -5.47
CA LEU A 44 -3.38 -0.49 -6.17
C LEU A 44 -4.56 0.50 -6.27
N ALA A 45 -5.73 0.05 -6.69
CA ALA A 45 -6.92 0.88 -6.79
C ALA A 45 -7.29 1.50 -5.43
N LYS A 46 -7.25 0.70 -4.36
CA LYS A 46 -7.49 1.16 -2.99
C LYS A 46 -6.40 2.10 -2.50
N PHE A 47 -5.14 1.85 -2.85
CA PHE A 47 -4.02 2.71 -2.47
C PHE A 47 -4.17 4.11 -3.06
N HIS A 48 -4.53 4.25 -4.34
CA HIS A 48 -4.77 5.56 -4.95
C HIS A 48 -6.00 6.27 -4.36
N SER A 49 -7.07 5.54 -4.08
CA SER A 49 -8.25 6.08 -3.37
C SER A 49 -7.89 6.57 -1.96
N ILE A 50 -7.01 5.85 -1.25
CA ILE A 50 -6.53 6.28 0.07
C ILE A 50 -5.60 7.47 -0.08
N LEU A 51 -4.66 7.48 -1.04
CA LEU A 51 -3.79 8.62 -1.24
C LEU A 51 -4.57 9.88 -1.57
N SER A 52 -5.60 9.83 -2.41
CA SER A 52 -6.41 11.02 -2.71
C SER A 52 -7.14 11.56 -1.47
N LEU A 53 -7.64 10.67 -0.61
CA LEU A 53 -8.39 11.03 0.61
C LEU A 53 -7.44 11.46 1.75
N VAL A 54 -6.32 10.76 1.91
CA VAL A 54 -5.29 11.01 2.92
C VAL A 54 -4.48 12.25 2.55
N LEU A 55 -4.13 12.53 1.30
CA LEU A 55 -3.45 13.78 0.92
C LEU A 55 -4.25 15.03 1.28
N ARG A 56 -5.57 14.92 1.45
CA ARG A 56 -6.44 16.01 1.91
C ARG A 56 -6.31 16.31 3.41
N TYR A 57 -5.91 15.34 4.24
CA TYR A 57 -5.93 15.46 5.71
C TYR A 57 -4.67 14.97 6.46
N PHE A 58 -3.94 13.96 5.96
CA PHE A 58 -2.80 13.34 6.65
C PHE A 58 -1.65 12.88 5.73
N LYS A 59 -0.49 12.74 6.36
CA LYS A 59 0.80 12.39 5.75
C LYS A 59 0.74 11.00 5.10
N LYS A 60 1.33 10.85 3.90
CA LYS A 60 1.59 9.60 3.15
C LYS A 60 1.96 8.40 4.07
N LEU A 61 1.66 7.16 3.63
CA LEU A 61 1.92 5.94 4.42
C LEU A 61 3.40 5.86 4.86
N PRO A 62 3.68 5.51 6.13
CA PRO A 62 5.04 5.52 6.65
C PRO A 62 5.84 4.30 6.17
N VAL A 63 7.13 4.54 5.93
CA VAL A 63 8.14 3.49 5.85
C VAL A 63 8.99 3.55 7.10
N VAL A 64 9.13 2.42 7.78
CA VAL A 64 9.79 2.29 9.08
C VAL A 64 11.06 1.46 8.92
N CYS A 65 12.10 1.79 9.68
CA CYS A 65 13.30 0.97 9.83
C CYS A 65 13.52 0.62 11.31
N LEU A 66 14.16 -0.53 11.56
CA LEU A 66 14.59 -0.96 12.89
C LEU A 66 16.04 -0.54 13.13
N GLU A 67 16.26 0.45 14.00
CA GLU A 67 17.61 0.87 14.42
C GLU A 67 17.73 0.72 15.94
N ASN A 68 18.66 -0.12 16.42
CA ASN A 68 18.88 -0.40 17.84
C ASN A 68 17.59 -0.82 18.57
N SER A 69 16.84 -1.76 17.98
CA SER A 69 15.55 -2.25 18.50
C SER A 69 14.45 -1.18 18.62
N LYS A 70 14.63 0.00 18.00
CA LYS A 70 13.62 1.06 17.94
C LYS A 70 13.17 1.28 16.50
N GLN A 71 11.86 1.38 16.33
CA GLN A 71 11.25 1.74 15.05
C GLN A 71 11.39 3.24 14.80
N LYS A 72 11.91 3.60 13.62
CA LYS A 72 12.02 4.99 13.17
C LYS A 72 11.44 5.14 11.78
N ILE A 73 10.77 6.25 11.52
CA ILE A 73 10.28 6.58 10.17
C ILE A 73 11.48 6.97 9.30
N CYS A 74 11.74 6.20 8.25
CA CYS A 74 12.83 6.42 7.29
C CYS A 74 12.35 6.99 5.96
N GLY A 75 11.04 6.93 5.69
CA GLY A 75 10.48 7.48 4.46
C GLY A 75 8.97 7.43 4.47
N ARG A 76 8.41 7.78 3.33
CA ARG A 76 6.97 7.64 3.08
C ARG A 76 6.73 7.07 1.69
N ILE A 77 5.71 6.25 1.58
CA ILE A 77 5.27 5.68 0.32
C ILE A 77 4.58 6.78 -0.48
N SER A 78 5.14 7.13 -1.62
CA SER A 78 4.60 8.12 -2.53
C SER A 78 3.78 7.50 -3.65
N ASP A 79 4.08 6.26 -4.02
CA ASP A 79 3.41 5.56 -5.11
C ASP A 79 3.44 4.04 -4.94
N LEU A 80 2.60 3.34 -5.68
CA LEU A 80 2.54 1.88 -5.76
C LEU A 80 2.38 1.47 -7.22
N GLU A 81 3.08 0.42 -7.64
CA GLU A 81 3.01 -0.11 -9.00
C GLU A 81 2.87 -1.63 -8.95
N VAL A 82 2.07 -2.16 -9.86
CA VAL A 82 1.89 -3.60 -10.07
C VAL A 82 2.68 -3.96 -11.32
N ARG A 83 3.69 -4.83 -11.17
CA ARG A 83 4.59 -5.27 -12.24
C ARG A 83 4.47 -6.78 -12.46
N HIS A 84 5.09 -7.28 -13.52
CA HIS A 84 5.04 -8.70 -13.88
C HIS A 84 5.57 -9.65 -12.78
N ASP A 85 6.43 -9.16 -11.90
CA ASP A 85 7.08 -9.91 -10.81
C ASP A 85 6.47 -9.64 -9.42
N GLY A 86 5.44 -8.79 -9.32
CA GLY A 86 4.76 -8.52 -8.06
C GLY A 86 4.43 -7.05 -7.82
N ILE A 87 4.38 -6.68 -6.53
CA ILE A 87 4.02 -5.35 -6.08
C ILE A 87 5.28 -4.56 -5.73
N TRP A 88 5.35 -3.34 -6.24
CA TRP A 88 6.43 -2.38 -6.02
C TRP A 88 5.89 -1.11 -5.38
N VAL A 89 6.69 -0.47 -4.53
CA VAL A 89 6.34 0.82 -3.89
C VAL A 89 7.44 1.85 -4.10
N LEU A 90 7.06 3.08 -4.42
CA LEU A 90 7.97 4.21 -4.50
C LEU A 90 8.04 4.87 -3.13
N VAL A 91 9.25 4.94 -2.57
CA VAL A 91 9.47 5.49 -1.23
C VAL A 91 10.28 6.77 -1.36
N SER A 92 9.71 7.88 -0.90
CA SER A 92 10.45 9.12 -0.66
C SER A 92 11.17 9.02 0.70
N LEU A 93 12.49 8.83 0.67
CA LEU A 93 13.31 8.71 1.87
C LEU A 93 13.56 10.08 2.49
N ASN A 94 13.57 10.12 3.83
CA ASN A 94 14.07 11.26 4.60
C ASN A 94 15.59 11.12 4.81
N GLN A 95 16.22 12.09 5.48
CA GLN A 95 17.67 12.07 5.72
C GLN A 95 18.16 10.77 6.42
N ASN A 96 17.38 10.24 7.36
CA ASN A 96 17.70 8.96 8.01
C ASN A 96 17.57 7.80 7.03
N GLY A 97 16.49 7.74 6.24
CA GLY A 97 16.30 6.72 5.21
C GLY A 97 17.40 6.72 4.17
N CYS A 98 17.82 7.88 3.67
CA CYS A 98 18.93 7.99 2.72
C CYS A 98 20.22 7.45 3.33
N ARG A 99 20.55 7.82 4.58
CA ARG A 99 21.73 7.30 5.28
C ARG A 99 21.72 5.78 5.41
N LEU A 100 20.57 5.22 5.76
CA LEU A 100 20.40 3.78 5.94
C LEU A 100 20.40 3.01 4.62
N TYR A 101 19.83 3.59 3.57
CA TYR A 101 19.82 3.03 2.22
C TYR A 101 21.23 3.00 1.61
N HIS A 102 21.97 4.12 1.67
CA HIS A 102 23.33 4.20 1.13
C HIS A 102 24.35 3.36 1.89
N THR A 103 24.12 3.07 3.18
CA THR A 103 24.96 2.14 3.94
C THR A 103 24.65 0.66 3.64
N LEU A 104 23.76 0.38 2.68
CA LEU A 104 23.30 -0.95 2.25
C LEU A 104 22.77 -1.83 3.39
N LYS A 105 22.40 -1.21 4.53
CA LYS A 105 21.95 -1.92 5.72
C LYS A 105 20.57 -2.54 5.53
N TYR A 106 19.75 -2.02 4.62
CA TYR A 106 18.39 -2.50 4.39
C TYR A 106 18.17 -2.77 2.92
N LYS A 107 17.91 -4.03 2.57
CA LYS A 107 17.71 -4.48 1.18
C LYS A 107 16.34 -5.12 0.95
N MET A 108 15.57 -5.33 2.02
CA MET A 108 14.26 -5.98 1.94
C MET A 108 13.20 -5.05 2.51
N ALA A 109 12.08 -4.96 1.80
CA ALA A 109 10.90 -4.24 2.22
C ALA A 109 9.83 -5.27 2.59
N ILE A 110 9.46 -5.31 3.86
CA ILE A 110 8.42 -6.19 4.39
C ILE A 110 7.12 -5.39 4.50
N PRO A 111 6.11 -5.70 3.68
CA PRO A 111 4.83 -5.01 3.76
C PRO A 111 3.99 -5.54 4.94
N SER A 112 3.31 -4.61 5.61
CA SER A 112 2.20 -4.92 6.51
C SER A 112 0.89 -4.71 5.74
N TRP A 113 0.17 -5.80 5.54
CA TRP A 113 -1.09 -5.82 4.80
C TRP A 113 -2.27 -5.93 5.76
N ARG A 114 -3.38 -5.26 5.42
CA ARG A 114 -4.69 -5.75 5.84
C ARG A 114 -5.05 -6.92 4.94
N MET A 115 -5.36 -8.07 5.53
CA MET A 115 -5.77 -9.26 4.81
C MET A 115 -7.30 -9.40 4.79
N LYS A 116 -7.85 -9.99 3.73
CA LYS A 116 -9.25 -10.40 3.60
C LYS A 116 -9.31 -11.91 3.40
N CYS A 117 -10.14 -12.61 4.16
CA CYS A 117 -10.40 -14.03 3.96
C CYS A 117 -11.27 -14.22 2.70
N ILE A 118 -10.86 -15.14 1.82
CA ILE A 118 -11.58 -15.48 0.58
C ILE A 118 -12.20 -16.89 0.62
N GLY A 119 -11.90 -17.68 1.66
CA GLY A 119 -12.43 -19.04 1.86
C GLY A 119 -11.30 -20.07 2.03
N ASN A 120 -11.60 -21.25 2.58
CA ASN A 120 -10.66 -22.37 2.78
C ASN A 120 -9.32 -21.92 3.40
N ASP A 121 -9.37 -21.14 4.48
CA ASP A 121 -8.19 -20.59 5.16
C ASP A 121 -7.22 -19.84 4.22
N THR A 122 -7.74 -19.30 3.12
CA THR A 122 -6.99 -18.53 2.15
C THR A 122 -7.28 -17.04 2.31
N TYR A 123 -6.22 -16.25 2.29
CA TYR A 123 -6.25 -14.81 2.55
C TYR A 123 -5.57 -14.06 1.41
N GLU A 124 -6.16 -12.94 1.02
CA GLU A 124 -5.58 -12.03 0.01
C GLU A 124 -5.33 -10.64 0.60
N PRO A 125 -4.30 -9.93 0.11
CA PRO A 125 -4.05 -8.55 0.55
C PRO A 125 -5.16 -7.63 0.06
N ASP A 126 -5.72 -6.86 0.99
CA ASP A 126 -6.80 -5.90 0.73
C ASP A 126 -6.28 -4.46 0.70
N ARG A 127 -5.30 -4.14 1.55
CA ARG A 127 -4.78 -2.77 1.71
C ARG A 127 -3.37 -2.78 2.29
N LEU A 128 -2.51 -1.90 1.78
CA LEU A 128 -1.20 -1.63 2.39
C LEU A 128 -1.35 -0.73 3.63
N LEU A 129 -0.77 -1.14 4.76
CA LEU A 129 -0.79 -0.37 6.01
C LEU A 129 0.53 0.36 6.24
N SER A 130 1.65 -0.35 6.05
CA SER A 130 3.00 0.20 6.19
C SER A 130 4.02 -0.70 5.48
N VAL A 131 5.24 -0.21 5.33
CA VAL A 131 6.39 -1.01 4.88
C VAL A 131 7.51 -0.88 5.89
N GLU A 132 8.06 -2.00 6.31
CA GLU A 132 9.24 -2.07 7.16
C GLU A 132 10.47 -2.41 6.31
N LEU A 133 11.53 -1.62 6.44
CA LEU A 133 12.82 -1.93 5.84
C LEU A 133 13.64 -2.72 6.85
N VAL A 134 14.04 -3.93 6.48
CA VAL A 134 14.84 -4.83 7.32
C VAL A 134 16.21 -5.16 6.70
N GLN A 135 17.18 -5.44 7.57
CA GLN A 135 18.50 -5.88 7.17
C GLN A 135 18.47 -7.35 6.77
N TYR A 136 19.13 -7.69 5.65
CA TYR A 136 19.15 -9.05 5.11
C TYR A 136 19.64 -10.10 6.12
N ALA A 137 20.60 -9.77 6.99
CA ALA A 137 21.10 -10.68 8.02
C ALA A 137 20.05 -11.06 9.09
N GLN A 138 19.06 -10.21 9.33
CA GLN A 138 17.93 -10.48 10.24
C GLN A 138 16.76 -11.20 9.55
N SER A 139 16.80 -11.33 8.22
CA SER A 139 15.71 -11.96 7.46
C SER A 139 15.56 -13.46 7.75
N LYS A 140 16.64 -14.16 8.07
CA LYS A 140 16.58 -15.61 8.36
C LYS A 140 15.75 -15.93 9.61
N GLU A 141 15.85 -15.11 10.66
CA GLU A 141 15.06 -15.30 11.88
C GLU A 141 13.59 -14.89 11.72
N ILE A 142 13.29 -13.87 10.89
CA ILE A 142 11.92 -13.41 10.61
C ILE A 142 11.17 -14.36 9.66
N THR A 143 11.90 -15.07 8.79
CA THR A 143 11.29 -16.05 7.86
C THR A 143 10.89 -17.34 8.59
N GLU A 144 11.58 -17.70 9.68
CA GLU A 144 11.24 -18.86 10.52
C GLU A 144 10.25 -18.53 11.65
N GLY A 145 10.21 -17.28 12.11
CA GLY A 145 9.24 -16.80 13.09
C GLY A 145 8.27 -15.79 12.47
N VAL A 146 7.14 -16.27 11.95
CA VAL A 146 6.03 -15.41 11.51
C VAL A 146 5.55 -14.58 12.71
N ARG A 147 6.09 -13.38 12.86
CA ARG A 147 5.49 -12.29 13.64
C ARG A 147 5.31 -11.13 12.68
N GLN A 148 4.13 -11.04 12.06
CA GLN A 148 3.71 -9.76 11.49
C GLN A 148 3.47 -8.80 12.64
N PHE A 149 4.47 -7.96 12.94
CA PHE A 149 4.28 -6.81 13.80
C PHE A 149 3.34 -5.83 13.10
N SER A 150 2.04 -5.97 13.38
CA SER A 150 1.03 -5.01 12.98
C SER A 150 1.17 -3.77 13.87
N PRO A 151 1.48 -2.58 13.32
CA PRO A 151 1.39 -1.36 14.11
C PRO A 151 -0.06 -1.20 14.59
N LYS A 152 -0.24 -0.94 15.90
CA LYS A 152 -1.55 -0.53 16.45
C LYS A 152 -1.88 0.87 15.95
N ILE A 153 -2.40 0.96 14.73
CA ILE A 153 -3.02 2.19 14.24
C ILE A 153 -4.38 2.30 14.94
N PRO A 154 -4.72 3.43 15.57
CA PRO A 154 -6.04 3.60 16.17
C PRO A 154 -7.09 3.51 15.05
N ILE A 155 -7.87 2.43 15.08
CA ILE A 155 -9.04 2.24 14.21
C ILE A 155 -10.12 3.14 14.79
N THR A 156 -10.34 4.30 14.19
CA THR A 156 -11.50 5.13 14.52
C THR A 156 -12.78 4.42 14.03
N ASN A 157 -13.80 4.45 14.88
CA ASN A 157 -15.10 3.80 14.68
C ASN A 157 -15.88 4.41 13.50
N ASP A 158 -15.54 4.02 12.27
CA ASP A 158 -16.26 4.43 11.05
C ASP A 158 -16.77 3.21 10.27
N VAL A 159 -17.14 2.15 11.00
CA VAL A 159 -17.47 0.83 10.45
C VAL A 159 -18.72 0.87 9.55
N ALA A 160 -19.73 1.66 9.92
CA ALA A 160 -20.97 1.78 9.14
C ALA A 160 -20.75 2.49 7.80
N ASN A 161 -20.03 3.62 7.80
CA ASN A 161 -19.70 4.35 6.57
C ASN A 161 -18.74 3.55 5.67
N SER A 162 -17.87 2.72 6.27
CA SER A 162 -16.96 1.86 5.51
C SER A 162 -17.67 0.75 4.74
N ARG A 163 -18.77 0.19 5.27
CA ARG A 163 -19.54 -0.87 4.60
C ARG A 163 -20.25 -0.34 3.37
N LYS A 164 -21.00 0.76 3.51
CA LYS A 164 -21.72 1.39 2.39
C LYS A 164 -20.77 1.82 1.25
N ARG A 165 -19.59 2.38 1.59
CA ARG A 165 -18.57 2.71 0.57
C ARG A 165 -17.95 1.49 -0.09
N ASN A 166 -17.71 0.41 0.66
CA ASN A 166 -17.16 -0.82 0.09
C ASN A 166 -18.14 -1.47 -0.89
N GLU A 167 -19.45 -1.44 -0.59
CA GLU A 167 -20.50 -1.94 -1.48
C GLU A 167 -20.56 -1.14 -2.80
N GLY A 168 -20.54 0.19 -2.71
CA GLY A 168 -20.50 1.08 -3.89
C GLY A 168 -19.25 0.88 -4.75
N ASN A 169 -18.08 0.72 -4.11
CA ASN A 169 -16.84 0.44 -4.83
C ASN A 169 -16.86 -0.91 -5.55
N ASN A 170 -17.37 -1.96 -4.89
CA ASN A 170 -17.49 -3.28 -5.50
C ASN A 170 -18.45 -3.26 -6.69
N TYR A 171 -19.59 -2.57 -6.55
CA TYR A 171 -20.56 -2.43 -7.64
C TYR A 171 -19.95 -1.71 -8.85
N PHE A 172 -19.21 -0.62 -8.63
CA PHE A 172 -18.54 0.11 -9.70
C PHE A 172 -17.49 -0.75 -10.42
N LEU A 173 -16.71 -1.54 -9.68
CA LEU A 173 -15.75 -2.49 -10.26
C LEU A 173 -16.42 -3.59 -11.08
N THR A 174 -17.57 -4.11 -10.63
CA THR A 174 -18.36 -5.07 -11.40
C THR A 174 -18.78 -4.50 -12.75
N LEU A 175 -19.16 -3.22 -12.81
CA LEU A 175 -19.52 -2.54 -14.05
C LEU A 175 -18.32 -2.38 -14.99
N VAL A 176 -17.14 -2.08 -14.44
CA VAL A 176 -15.89 -1.99 -15.23
C VAL A 176 -15.56 -3.36 -15.82
N ASN A 177 -15.62 -4.42 -15.02
CA ASN A 177 -15.33 -5.79 -15.48
C ASN A 177 -16.34 -6.28 -16.52
N ALA A 178 -17.63 -6.02 -16.31
CA ALA A 178 -18.68 -6.36 -17.28
C ALA A 178 -18.41 -5.68 -18.63
N ARG A 179 -18.05 -4.39 -18.60
CA ARG A 179 -17.70 -3.66 -19.81
C ARG A 179 -16.47 -4.25 -20.50
N MET A 180 -15.40 -4.52 -19.78
CA MET A 180 -14.20 -5.17 -20.35
C MET A 180 -14.56 -6.50 -21.03
N ALA A 181 -15.44 -7.29 -20.42
CA ALA A 181 -15.89 -8.57 -20.98
C ALA A 181 -16.77 -8.39 -22.23
N GLU A 182 -17.63 -7.37 -22.26
CA GLU A 182 -18.54 -7.10 -23.39
C GLU A 182 -17.84 -6.47 -24.59
N THR A 183 -16.89 -5.56 -24.38
CA THR A 183 -16.29 -4.75 -25.45
C THR A 183 -14.85 -5.13 -25.78
N GLY A 184 -14.18 -5.90 -24.93
CA GLY A 184 -12.75 -6.18 -25.05
C GLY A 184 -11.86 -4.98 -24.73
N GLU A 185 -12.40 -3.89 -24.16
CA GLU A 185 -11.62 -2.72 -23.74
C GLU A 185 -10.62 -3.07 -22.62
N ASP A 186 -9.48 -2.38 -22.61
CA ASP A 186 -8.59 -2.39 -21.45
C ASP A 186 -9.24 -1.72 -20.22
N TYR A 187 -8.74 -2.04 -19.03
CA TYR A 187 -9.29 -1.52 -17.77
C TYR A 187 -9.34 0.01 -17.70
N THR A 188 -8.33 0.71 -18.22
CA THR A 188 -8.26 2.18 -18.13
C THR A 188 -9.35 2.81 -18.98
N THR A 189 -9.53 2.27 -20.18
CA THR A 189 -10.58 2.69 -21.12
C THR A 189 -11.97 2.37 -20.57
N ALA A 190 -12.17 1.13 -20.09
CA ALA A 190 -13.43 0.71 -19.48
C ALA A 190 -13.77 1.56 -18.24
N TRP A 191 -12.79 1.83 -17.37
CA TRP A 191 -12.96 2.66 -16.18
C TRP A 191 -13.38 4.07 -16.50
N ARG A 192 -12.72 4.74 -17.46
CA ARG A 192 -13.09 6.09 -17.90
C ARG A 192 -14.51 6.13 -18.44
N THR A 193 -14.89 5.11 -19.20
CA THR A 193 -16.21 5.04 -19.80
C THR A 193 -17.29 4.77 -18.74
N VAL A 194 -17.09 3.80 -17.85
CA VAL A 194 -18.02 3.53 -16.73
C VAL A 194 -18.13 4.75 -15.82
N LYS A 195 -17.04 5.44 -15.53
CA LYS A 195 -17.06 6.70 -14.76
C LYS A 195 -17.91 7.77 -15.43
N LYS A 196 -17.82 7.91 -16.76
CA LYS A 196 -18.61 8.87 -17.52
C LYS A 196 -20.09 8.49 -17.56
N LEU A 197 -20.38 7.20 -17.73
CA LEU A 197 -21.75 6.68 -17.83
C LEU A 197 -22.47 6.61 -16.47
N ARG A 198 -21.73 6.33 -15.40
CA ARG A 198 -22.23 6.15 -14.03
C ARG A 198 -21.60 7.17 -13.09
N GLN A 199 -21.68 8.44 -13.49
CA GLN A 199 -21.17 9.56 -12.70
C GLN A 199 -21.90 9.65 -11.35
N ASP A 200 -23.19 9.29 -11.31
CA ASP A 200 -24.01 9.17 -10.10
C ASP A 200 -23.34 8.29 -9.02
N ILE A 201 -22.96 7.06 -9.38
CA ILE A 201 -22.27 6.14 -8.47
C ILE A 201 -20.89 6.69 -8.11
N PHE A 202 -20.17 7.22 -9.11
CA PHE A 202 -18.83 7.70 -8.89
C PHE A 202 -18.81 8.86 -7.87
N GLU A 203 -19.75 9.80 -7.98
CA GLU A 203 -19.87 10.92 -7.04
C GLU A 203 -20.33 10.47 -5.65
N GLU A 204 -21.25 9.49 -5.54
CA GLU A 204 -21.72 9.00 -4.24
C GLU A 204 -20.63 8.28 -3.43
N PHE A 205 -19.71 7.56 -4.10
CA PHE A 205 -18.79 6.64 -3.41
C PHE A 205 -17.30 7.01 -3.51
N PHE A 206 -16.90 7.86 -4.46
CA PHE A 206 -15.49 8.16 -4.73
C PHE A 206 -15.10 9.64 -4.54
N LEU A 207 -16.05 10.56 -4.29
CA LEU A 207 -15.79 11.96 -3.93
C LEU A 207 -16.02 12.22 -2.43
#